data_AF-A0A9R1PQC4-F1
#
_entry.id   AF-A0A9R1PQC4-F1
#
_cell.length_a   1.000
_cell.length_b   1.000
_cell.length_c   1.000
_cell.angle_alpha   90.00
_cell.angle_beta   90.00
_cell.angle_gamma   90.00
#
_symmetry.space_group_name_H-M   'P 1'
#
loop_
_entity.id
_entity.type
_entity.pdbx_description
1 polymer ?
#
loop_
_entity_poly.entity_id
_entity_poly.type
_entity_poly.pdbx_seq_one_letter_code
_entity_poly.pdbx_strand_id
1 'polypeptide(L)'
;MSRSVTSVHPKEKAVSVIKFSARALKIFSGQLAIEASYTITTKTRVGIKLESSTITPDQLMNIFQKNYDMLLAIFNPEGWLEITYVDESLRIGRDDKANIFVLEKTDPSQV
;
A
#
# COMPACT_ATOMS: atom_id res chain seq x y z
N MET A 1 -11.14 37.30 11.63
CA MET A 1 -9.81 36.90 11.12
C MET A 1 -9.80 35.39 10.94
N SER A 2 -9.85 34.90 9.70
CA SER A 2 -9.82 33.46 9.41
C SER A 2 -8.36 33.01 9.32
N ARG A 3 -7.91 32.15 10.24
CA ARG A 3 -6.59 31.51 10.13
C ARG A 3 -6.76 30.23 9.32
N SER A 4 -6.34 30.28 8.05
CA SER A 4 -6.11 29.10 7.25
C SER A 4 -4.89 28.37 7.83
N VAL A 5 -5.12 27.33 8.62
CA VAL A 5 -4.05 26.44 9.09
C VAL A 5 -3.75 25.47 7.95
N THR A 6 -2.79 25.81 7.10
CA THR A 6 -2.19 24.85 6.17
C THR A 6 -1.28 23.95 7.00
N SER A 7 -1.79 22.82 7.49
CA SER A 7 -0.95 21.81 8.13
C SER A 7 -0.09 21.15 7.05
N VAL A 8 1.18 21.51 7.00
CA VAL A 8 2.18 20.89 6.13
C VAL A 8 2.63 19.60 6.80
N HIS A 9 1.84 18.53 6.64
CA HIS A 9 2.26 17.21 7.13
C HIS A 9 3.41 16.72 6.25
N PRO A 10 4.53 16.25 6.83
CA PRO A 10 5.60 15.67 6.05
C PRO A 10 5.11 14.45 5.26
N LYS A 11 5.60 14.31 4.04
CA LYS A 11 5.37 13.14 3.19
C LYS A 11 6.11 11.95 3.82
N GLU A 12 5.38 11.00 4.40
CA GLU A 12 5.97 9.78 4.95
C GLU A 12 6.17 8.75 3.83
N LYS A 13 7.30 8.05 3.83
CA LYS A 13 7.60 6.98 2.87
C LYS A 13 7.45 5.63 3.56
N ALA A 14 6.84 4.67 2.89
CA ALA A 14 6.85 3.27 3.29
C ALA A 14 7.36 2.40 2.14
N VAL A 15 8.04 1.33 2.52
CA VAL A 15 8.51 0.30 1.58
C VAL A 15 7.85 -1.02 1.95
N SER A 16 7.09 -1.58 1.02
CA SER A 16 6.55 -2.93 1.12
C SER A 16 7.34 -3.86 0.22
N VAL A 17 7.81 -4.99 0.76
CA VAL A 17 8.54 -6.00 0.00
C VAL A 17 7.75 -7.30 -0.01
N ILE A 18 7.26 -7.68 -1.18
CA ILE A 18 6.56 -8.95 -1.38
C ILE A 18 7.53 -9.96 -1.95
N LYS A 19 7.78 -11.04 -1.20
CA LYS A 19 8.56 -12.18 -1.66
C LYS A 19 7.63 -13.23 -2.24
N PHE A 20 7.97 -13.79 -3.38
CA PHE A 20 7.17 -14.81 -4.05
C PHE A 20 8.03 -15.91 -4.67
N SER A 21 7.39 -17.03 -4.99
CA SER A 21 7.97 -18.10 -5.81
C SER A 21 6.87 -18.64 -6.73
N ALA A 22 7.24 -18.99 -7.96
CA ALA A 22 6.33 -19.55 -8.95
C ALA A 22 6.98 -20.78 -9.60
N ARG A 23 6.82 -21.93 -8.95
CA ARG A 23 7.45 -23.19 -9.35
C ARG A 23 7.08 -23.61 -10.78
N ALA A 24 5.83 -23.38 -11.20
CA ALA A 24 5.36 -23.65 -12.56
C ALA A 24 6.14 -22.89 -13.64
N LEU A 25 6.69 -21.72 -13.29
CA LEU A 25 7.50 -20.88 -14.18
C LEU A 25 9.02 -21.06 -13.94
N LYS A 26 9.42 -22.07 -13.15
CA LYS A 26 10.81 -22.27 -12.69
C LYS A 26 11.40 -21.06 -11.94
N ILE A 27 10.54 -20.22 -11.36
CA ILE A 27 10.94 -19.11 -10.51
C ILE A 27 10.96 -19.63 -9.07
N PHE A 28 12.16 -19.93 -8.58
CA PHE A 28 12.34 -20.48 -7.23
C PHE A 28 12.28 -19.39 -6.15
N SER A 29 12.65 -18.15 -6.49
CA SER A 29 12.50 -16.98 -5.63
C SER A 29 12.46 -15.70 -6.46
N GLY A 30 11.71 -14.72 -5.97
CA GLY A 30 11.63 -13.37 -6.51
C GLY A 30 11.07 -12.42 -5.46
N GLN A 31 11.24 -11.13 -5.69
CA GLN A 31 10.63 -10.09 -4.87
C GLN A 31 10.12 -8.94 -5.73
N LEU A 32 9.04 -8.33 -5.29
CA LEU A 32 8.56 -7.03 -5.75
C LEU A 32 8.65 -6.06 -4.57
N ALA A 33 9.52 -5.07 -4.69
CA ALA A 33 9.58 -3.95 -3.76
C ALA A 33 8.70 -2.82 -4.30
N ILE A 34 7.85 -2.26 -3.44
CA ILE A 34 6.97 -1.13 -3.72
C ILE A 34 7.34 -0.03 -2.74
N GLU A 35 7.76 1.11 -3.26
CA GLU A 35 7.94 2.34 -2.50
C GLU A 35 6.74 3.24 -2.74
N ALA A 36 6.03 3.55 -1.66
CA ALA A 36 4.90 4.46 -1.69
C ALA A 36 5.07 5.58 -0.68
N SER A 37 4.36 6.67 -0.90
CA SER A 37 4.32 7.78 0.01
C SER A 37 2.91 8.13 0.42
N TYR A 38 2.79 8.65 1.64
CA TYR A 38 1.52 8.90 2.30
C TYR A 38 1.40 10.38 2.62
N THR A 39 0.20 10.92 2.40
CA THR A 39 -0.13 12.30 2.73
C THR A 39 -1.50 12.34 3.36
N ILE A 40 -1.62 12.98 4.52
CA ILE A 40 -2.93 13.21 5.15
C ILE A 40 -3.73 14.16 4.26
N THR A 41 -4.83 13.68 3.69
CA THR A 41 -5.71 14.47 2.82
C THR A 41 -6.92 15.02 3.59
N THR A 42 -7.43 14.25 4.54
CA THR A 42 -8.48 14.66 5.48
C THR A 42 -8.24 14.02 6.84
N LYS A 43 -9.10 14.28 7.83
CA LYS A 43 -9.02 13.66 9.17
C LYS A 43 -9.12 12.12 9.15
N THR A 44 -9.76 11.56 8.14
CA THR A 44 -10.01 10.10 8.04
C THR A 44 -9.31 9.47 6.84
N ARG A 45 -8.64 10.26 6.00
CA ARG A 45 -8.12 9.81 4.70
C ARG A 45 -6.65 10.14 4.51
N VAL A 46 -5.89 9.12 4.11
CA VAL A 46 -4.53 9.26 3.61
C VAL A 46 -4.53 9.03 2.09
N GLY A 47 -3.91 9.94 1.36
CA GLY A 47 -3.56 9.74 -0.03
C GLY A 47 -2.29 8.90 -0.11
N ILE A 48 -2.24 8.00 -1.08
CA ILE A 48 -1.15 7.08 -1.32
C ILE A 48 -0.65 7.34 -2.74
N LYS A 49 0.66 7.50 -2.89
CA LYS A 49 1.29 7.67 -4.19
C LYS A 49 2.43 6.66 -4.34
N LEU A 50 2.38 5.89 -5.42
CA LEU A 50 3.49 5.06 -5.86
C LEU A 50 4.67 5.96 -6.27
N GLU A 51 5.83 5.75 -5.63
CA GLU A 51 7.07 6.45 -5.97
C GLU A 51 7.93 5.61 -6.89
N SER A 52 8.10 4.33 -6.55
CA SER A 52 8.88 3.39 -7.36
C SER A 52 8.43 1.95 -7.12
N SER A 53 8.70 1.08 -8.08
CA SER A 53 8.50 -0.36 -7.94
C SER A 53 9.59 -1.13 -8.66
N THR A 54 10.13 -2.16 -8.00
CA THR A 54 11.30 -2.90 -8.50
C THR A 54 11.08 -4.39 -8.31
N ILE A 55 11.22 -5.18 -9.39
CA ILE A 55 11.22 -6.63 -9.32
C ILE A 55 12.66 -7.13 -9.32
N THR A 56 12.98 -8.10 -8.45
CA THR A 56 14.28 -8.75 -8.39
C THR A 56 14.11 -10.29 -8.41
N PRO A 57 14.96 -11.04 -9.14
CA PRO A 57 16.00 -10.56 -10.06
C PRO A 57 15.42 -9.94 -11.35
N ASP A 58 16.18 -9.06 -11.99
CA ASP A 58 15.76 -8.28 -13.17
C ASP A 58 15.23 -9.15 -14.31
N GLN A 59 15.71 -10.39 -14.43
CA GLN A 59 15.23 -11.38 -15.41
C GLN A 59 13.72 -11.67 -15.27
N LEU A 60 13.15 -11.51 -14.08
CA LEU A 60 11.72 -11.67 -13.84
C LEU A 60 10.90 -10.54 -14.48
N MET A 61 11.48 -9.36 -14.69
CA MET A 61 10.78 -8.26 -15.36
C MET A 61 10.28 -8.69 -16.73
N ASN A 62 11.07 -9.44 -17.50
CA ASN A 62 10.68 -9.93 -18.81
C ASN A 62 9.50 -10.93 -18.77
N ILE A 63 9.34 -11.65 -17.66
CA ILE A 63 8.24 -12.61 -17.47
C ILE A 63 6.96 -11.87 -17.09
N PHE A 64 7.07 -10.87 -16.22
CA PHE A 64 5.92 -10.14 -15.69
C PHE A 64 5.58 -8.88 -16.48
N GLN A 65 6.39 -8.46 -17.46
CA GLN A 65 6.25 -7.18 -18.16
C GLN A 65 4.82 -6.91 -18.63
N LYS A 66 4.18 -7.91 -19.28
CA LYS A 66 2.82 -7.78 -19.81
C LYS A 66 1.73 -7.76 -18.72
N ASN A 67 2.06 -8.22 -17.52
CA ASN A 67 1.15 -8.31 -16.37
C ASN A 67 1.61 -7.39 -15.23
N TYR A 68 2.55 -6.48 -15.48
CA TYR A 68 3.15 -5.66 -14.43
C TYR A 68 2.11 -4.73 -13.81
N ASP A 69 1.29 -4.11 -14.64
CA ASP A 69 0.16 -3.30 -14.21
C ASP A 69 -0.85 -4.12 -13.40
N MET A 70 -1.08 -5.38 -13.78
CA MET A 70 -1.96 -6.28 -13.03
C MET A 70 -1.37 -6.62 -11.65
N LEU A 71 -0.06 -6.85 -11.56
CA LEU A 71 0.62 -7.07 -10.29
C LEU A 71 0.53 -5.83 -9.41
N LEU A 72 0.83 -4.64 -9.95
CA LEU A 72 0.68 -3.38 -9.20
C LEU A 72 -0.79 -3.16 -8.79
N ALA A 73 -1.76 -3.48 -9.64
CA ALA A 73 -3.16 -3.34 -9.32
C ALA A 73 -3.61 -4.20 -8.13
N ILE A 74 -3.02 -5.41 -7.96
CA ILE A 74 -3.26 -6.28 -6.81
C ILE A 74 -2.77 -5.63 -5.50
N PHE A 75 -1.60 -5.00 -5.52
CA PHE A 75 -1.04 -4.36 -4.33
C PHE A 75 -1.62 -2.98 -4.03
N ASN A 76 -2.34 -2.40 -4.99
CA ASN A 76 -2.97 -1.08 -4.92
C ASN A 76 -2.06 0.01 -4.30
N PRO A 77 -0.87 0.26 -4.87
CA PRO A 77 0.13 1.13 -4.25
C PRO A 77 -0.12 2.63 -4.48
N GLU A 78 -1.25 3.00 -5.06
CA GLU A 78 -1.68 4.38 -5.27
C GLU A 78 -3.17 4.53 -4.97
N GLY A 79 -3.63 5.77 -4.77
CA GLY A 79 -5.02 6.09 -4.52
C GLY A 79 -5.22 6.73 -3.16
N TRP A 80 -6.23 6.28 -2.41
CA TRP A 80 -6.45 6.73 -1.05
C TRP A 80 -6.98 5.60 -0.17
N LEU A 81 -6.68 5.69 1.12
CA LEU A 81 -7.23 4.83 2.16
C LEU A 81 -7.97 5.71 3.17
N GLU A 82 -9.22 5.37 3.44
CA GLU A 82 -10.04 5.97 4.47
C GLU A 82 -10.26 4.97 5.61
N ILE A 83 -10.05 5.42 6.85
CA ILE A 83 -10.26 4.61 8.04
C ILE A 83 -11.39 5.22 8.87
N THR A 84 -12.40 4.40 9.19
CA THR A 84 -13.45 4.71 10.16
C THR A 84 -13.26 3.85 11.40
N TYR A 85 -13.19 4.48 12.56
CA TYR A 85 -13.13 3.78 13.85
C TYR A 85 -14.55 3.43 14.28
N VAL A 86 -14.82 2.14 14.47
CA VAL A 86 -16.12 1.66 14.95
C VAL A 86 -16.14 1.69 16.46
N ASP A 87 -15.07 1.18 17.06
CA ASP A 87 -14.78 1.22 18.50
C ASP A 87 -13.25 1.20 18.73
N GLU A 88 -12.82 0.81 19.93
CA GLU A 88 -11.40 0.79 20.31
C GLU A 88 -10.59 -0.34 19.65
N SER A 89 -11.24 -1.45 19.25
CA SER A 89 -10.59 -2.63 18.67
C SER A 89 -10.87 -2.79 17.18
N LEU A 90 -12.00 -2.30 16.67
CA LEU A 90 -12.46 -2.48 15.30
C LEU A 90 -12.41 -1.20 14.48
N ARG A 91 -11.90 -1.34 13.26
CA ARG A 91 -11.81 -0.30 12.25
C ARG A 91 -12.31 -0.82 10.91
N ILE A 92 -12.95 0.05 10.15
CA ILE A 92 -13.33 -0.22 8.77
C ILE A 92 -12.42 0.61 7.87
N GLY A 93 -11.65 -0.07 7.02
CA GLY A 93 -10.87 0.56 5.96
C GLY A 93 -11.63 0.52 4.64
N ARG A 94 -11.50 1.59 3.86
CA ARG A 94 -12.02 1.68 2.50
C ARG A 94 -10.97 2.26 1.57
N ASP A 95 -10.78 1.64 0.42
CA ASP A 95 -9.93 2.20 -0.64
C ASP A 95 -10.72 2.90 -1.75
N ASP A 96 -9.98 3.49 -2.68
CA ASP A 96 -10.47 4.19 -3.86
C ASP A 96 -11.13 3.28 -4.90
N LYS A 97 -10.96 1.96 -4.77
CA LYS A 97 -11.60 0.92 -5.59
C LYS A 97 -12.86 0.35 -4.96
N ALA A 98 -13.33 0.97 -3.87
CA ALA A 98 -14.50 0.56 -3.10
C ALA A 98 -14.37 -0.81 -2.42
N ASN A 99 -13.14 -1.33 -2.26
CA ASN A 99 -12.90 -2.46 -1.37
C ASN A 99 -13.08 -2.01 0.08
N ILE A 100 -13.64 -2.91 0.89
CA ILE A 100 -13.89 -2.69 2.32
C ILE A 100 -13.13 -3.75 3.11
N PHE A 101 -12.38 -3.29 4.12
CA PHE A 101 -11.58 -4.13 5.00
C PHE A 101 -12.07 -3.95 6.43
N VAL A 102 -12.28 -5.05 7.14
CA VAL A 102 -12.48 -5.02 8.60
C VAL A 102 -11.13 -5.30 9.24
N LEU A 103 -10.67 -4.36 10.06
CA LEU A 103 -9.35 -4.38 10.66
C LEU A 103 -9.48 -4.39 12.18
N GLU A 104 -8.95 -5.44 12.80
CA GLU A 104 -8.76 -5.47 14.23
C GLU A 104 -7.45 -4.76 14.60
N LYS A 105 -7.44 -4.09 15.74
CA LYS A 105 -6.22 -3.56 16.34
C LYS A 105 -5.58 -4.66 17.16
N THR A 106 -4.51 -5.26 16.65
CA THR A 106 -3.71 -6.22 17.41
C THR A 106 -2.90 -5.52 18.48
N ASP A 107 -2.83 -6.13 19.68
CA ASP A 107 -1.93 -5.66 20.74
C ASP A 107 -0.47 -5.78 20.25
N PRO A 108 0.36 -4.74 20.39
CA PRO A 108 1.78 -4.78 20.01
C PRO A 108 2.57 -5.92 20.65
N SER A 109 2.11 -6.49 21.76
CA SER A 109 2.73 -7.65 22.43
C SER A 109 2.48 -9.00 21.75
N GLN A 110 1.68 -9.04 20.68
CA GLN A 110 1.25 -10.26 19.99
C GLN A 110 1.83 -10.40 18.56
N VAL A 111 2.82 -9.58 18.17
CA VAL A 111 3.44 -9.58 16.82
C VAL A 111 4.95 -9.70 16.89
#